data_AF-A0A164ZR70-F1
#
_entry.id   AF-A0A164ZR70-F1
#
_cell.length_a   1.000
_cell.length_b   1.000
_cell.length_c   1.000
_cell.angle_alpha   90.00
_cell.angle_beta   90.00
_cell.angle_gamma   90.00
#
_symmetry.space_group_name_H-M   'P 1'
#
loop_
_entity.id
_entity.type
_entity.pdbx_description
1 polymer ?
#
loop_
_entity_poly.entity_id
_entity_poly.type
_entity_poly.pdbx_seq_one_letter_code
_entity_poly.pdbx_strand_id
1 'polypeptide(L)'
;MSTDPSASTSISLSSHPHAQASQYTEAQANYSDSNLPPPPQTGLSIHLDPDPDAYTAPPFHTHDFYCKLEKQFPPPIAHSLMRATRALLVHRIGRVRRDGLDRKDLDNQAYLFKAAMSEARTEITMRTRKETASINTATSALRREVESLQVKMQEEIANLKHEVQMEVDNRHNEARADIKQQAIAIEDVLNRAIIGLGDVRAEIERVKWDNMRRTVTGLASFILFTIIFMELRPKPPPPPVPQPNFTPKPSMRSMGINIDEMSPDPEREGLENSEYVT
;
A
#
# COMPACT_ATOMS: atom_id res chain seq x y z
N MET A 1 -25.96 -22.96 -35.60
CA MET A 1 -26.07 -24.18 -34.77
C MET A 1 -27.45 -24.20 -34.14
N SER A 2 -28.00 -25.39 -33.97
CA SER A 2 -29.45 -25.63 -33.84
C SER A 2 -30.07 -25.23 -32.49
N THR A 3 -31.39 -25.12 -32.50
CA THR A 3 -32.27 -24.82 -31.36
C THR A 3 -32.63 -26.05 -30.52
N ASP A 4 -33.33 -25.79 -29.41
CA ASP A 4 -34.31 -26.67 -28.75
C ASP A 4 -33.80 -27.78 -27.78
N PRO A 5 -34.66 -28.34 -26.88
CA PRO A 5 -35.12 -27.64 -25.67
C PRO A 5 -35.28 -28.58 -24.44
N SER A 6 -36.04 -28.14 -23.43
CA SER A 6 -36.87 -28.98 -22.54
C SER A 6 -36.21 -30.07 -21.68
N ALA A 7 -36.10 -29.79 -20.38
CA ALA A 7 -36.14 -30.80 -19.33
C ALA A 7 -37.46 -30.66 -18.54
N SER A 8 -38.39 -31.60 -18.75
CA SER A 8 -39.63 -31.72 -17.98
C SER A 8 -39.69 -33.07 -17.27
N THR A 9 -40.48 -33.11 -16.19
CA THR A 9 -41.07 -34.34 -15.62
C THR A 9 -40.19 -35.22 -14.75
N SER A 10 -40.35 -35.07 -13.43
CA SER A 10 -40.95 -36.15 -12.63
C SER A 10 -41.56 -35.61 -11.33
N ILE A 11 -42.86 -35.30 -11.35
CA ILE A 11 -43.63 -35.09 -10.11
C ILE A 11 -43.98 -36.49 -9.58
N SER A 12 -43.27 -36.95 -8.55
CA SER A 12 -43.60 -38.22 -7.90
C SER A 12 -44.68 -38.00 -6.84
N LEU A 13 -45.92 -38.33 -7.19
CA LEU A 13 -47.07 -38.28 -6.30
C LEU A 13 -47.32 -39.68 -5.71
N SER A 14 -46.85 -39.95 -4.49
CA SER A 14 -47.09 -41.21 -3.80
C SER A 14 -47.62 -41.01 -2.37
N SER A 15 -48.93 -41.20 -2.22
CA SER A 15 -49.61 -41.85 -1.09
C SER A 15 -49.10 -41.68 0.34
N HIS A 16 -49.95 -41.00 1.13
CA HIS A 16 -50.22 -40.94 2.59
C HIS A 16 -49.56 -41.93 3.61
N PRO A 17 -49.62 -41.59 4.92
CA PRO A 17 -48.66 -42.05 5.92
C PRO A 17 -49.13 -43.22 6.81
N HIS A 18 -48.22 -44.17 7.10
CA HIS A 18 -48.22 -44.98 8.33
C HIS A 18 -46.96 -45.88 8.42
N ALA A 19 -45.83 -45.39 8.98
CA ALA A 19 -44.69 -46.24 9.40
C ALA A 19 -43.56 -45.46 10.12
N GLN A 20 -43.81 -44.79 11.24
CA GLN A 20 -42.72 -44.18 12.05
C GLN A 20 -43.11 -44.00 13.53
N ALA A 21 -43.51 -45.09 14.19
CA ALA A 21 -43.83 -45.11 15.62
C ALA A 21 -42.96 -46.09 16.44
N SER A 22 -41.91 -46.66 15.84
CA SER A 22 -41.14 -47.79 16.41
C SER A 22 -39.63 -47.53 16.49
N GLN A 23 -39.19 -46.27 16.46
CA GLN A 23 -37.76 -45.91 16.46
C GLN A 23 -37.39 -44.92 17.58
N TYR A 24 -38.13 -44.95 18.69
CA TYR A 24 -37.88 -44.16 19.90
C TYR A 24 -37.66 -45.08 21.12
N THR A 25 -36.62 -45.93 21.11
CA THR A 25 -36.32 -46.80 22.27
C THR A 25 -34.82 -47.03 22.54
N GLU A 26 -33.91 -46.84 21.59
CA GLU A 26 -32.48 -47.20 21.76
C GLU A 26 -31.49 -46.01 21.73
N ALA A 27 -31.95 -44.82 22.13
CA ALA A 27 -31.09 -43.63 22.30
C ALA A 27 -30.97 -43.20 23.79
N GLN A 28 -30.69 -44.15 24.68
CA GLN A 28 -30.36 -43.90 26.08
C GLN A 28 -29.01 -44.52 26.49
N ALA A 29 -27.93 -44.01 25.89
CA ALA A 29 -26.58 -44.14 26.44
C ALA A 29 -25.72 -42.94 25.99
N ASN A 30 -24.96 -42.34 26.92
CA ASN A 30 -23.99 -41.27 26.71
C ASN A 30 -24.50 -39.95 26.10
N TYR A 31 -25.14 -39.12 26.92
CA TYR A 31 -24.92 -37.67 26.90
C TYR A 31 -24.65 -37.15 28.31
N SER A 32 -23.40 -37.32 28.74
CA SER A 32 -22.88 -36.85 30.02
C SER A 32 -22.09 -35.55 29.84
N ASP A 33 -22.74 -34.47 29.41
CA ASP A 33 -22.29 -33.13 29.81
C ASP A 33 -23.43 -32.10 29.78
N SER A 34 -23.33 -31.09 30.65
CA SER A 34 -24.48 -30.33 31.13
C SER A 34 -24.63 -28.95 30.50
N ASN A 35 -25.87 -28.57 30.14
CA ASN A 35 -26.50 -27.24 30.31
C ASN A 35 -27.82 -27.08 29.52
N LEU A 36 -28.68 -28.11 29.56
CA LEU A 36 -30.07 -27.96 29.16
C LEU A 36 -30.87 -27.46 30.38
N PRO A 37 -31.61 -26.33 30.30
CA PRO A 37 -32.65 -26.09 31.28
C PRO A 37 -33.65 -27.23 31.17
N PRO A 38 -34.11 -27.84 32.28
CA PRO A 38 -35.13 -28.86 32.20
C PRO A 38 -36.37 -28.29 31.49
N PRO A 39 -37.10 -29.09 30.69
CA PRO A 39 -38.37 -28.65 30.15
C PRO A 39 -39.24 -28.14 31.31
N PRO A 40 -39.96 -27.02 31.16
CA PRO A 40 -40.65 -26.40 32.28
C PRO A 40 -41.66 -27.38 32.88
N GLN A 41 -41.26 -27.97 34.01
CA GLN A 41 -42.08 -28.74 34.92
C GLN A 41 -43.03 -27.75 35.61
N THR A 42 -43.98 -27.23 34.83
CA THR A 42 -45.13 -26.49 35.35
C THR A 42 -45.92 -27.52 36.14
N GLY A 43 -45.80 -27.45 37.48
CA GLY A 43 -46.27 -28.47 38.40
C GLY A 43 -47.78 -28.64 38.39
N LEU A 44 -48.25 -29.47 37.46
CA LEU A 44 -49.54 -30.14 37.51
C LEU A 44 -49.28 -31.61 37.15
N SER A 45 -48.64 -32.31 38.09
CA SER A 45 -48.79 -33.76 38.22
C SER A 45 -50.23 -34.06 38.62
N ILE A 46 -51.15 -33.88 37.67
CA ILE A 46 -52.48 -34.48 37.76
C ILE A 46 -52.21 -35.98 37.60
N HIS A 47 -52.10 -36.65 38.74
CA HIS A 47 -52.28 -38.09 38.84
C HIS A 47 -53.74 -38.36 38.45
N LEU A 48 -53.98 -38.41 37.14
CA LEU A 48 -55.25 -38.84 36.59
C LEU A 48 -55.20 -40.35 36.61
N ASP A 49 -55.74 -40.94 37.68
CA ASP A 49 -56.08 -42.35 37.71
C ASP A 49 -56.77 -42.71 36.38
N PRO A 50 -56.23 -43.66 35.60
CA PRO A 50 -56.90 -44.13 34.41
C PRO A 50 -58.03 -45.05 34.87
N ASP A 51 -59.16 -44.48 35.30
CA ASP A 51 -60.39 -45.23 35.54
C ASP A 51 -60.87 -45.77 34.17
N PRO A 52 -60.66 -47.06 33.84
CA PRO A 52 -60.83 -47.53 32.46
C PRO A 52 -62.30 -47.72 32.10
N ASP A 53 -63.14 -47.87 33.12
CA ASP A 53 -64.52 -48.35 33.03
C ASP A 53 -65.52 -47.35 33.62
N ALA A 54 -65.29 -46.06 33.35
CA ALA A 54 -66.35 -45.05 33.38
C ALA A 54 -67.36 -45.27 32.23
N TYR A 55 -67.88 -46.50 32.10
CA TYR A 55 -69.08 -46.88 31.34
C TYR A 55 -70.28 -46.25 32.04
N THR A 56 -70.32 -44.91 31.94
CA THR A 56 -71.33 -44.05 32.54
C THR A 56 -72.67 -44.59 32.09
N ALA A 57 -73.50 -44.98 33.06
CA ALA A 57 -74.77 -45.64 32.79
C ALA A 57 -75.55 -44.85 31.72
N PRO A 58 -76.28 -45.53 30.81
CA PRO A 58 -76.90 -44.86 29.67
C PRO A 58 -77.65 -43.62 30.14
N PRO A 59 -77.41 -42.42 29.56
CA PRO A 59 -77.94 -41.14 30.05
C PRO A 59 -79.46 -40.97 29.85
N PHE A 60 -80.17 -42.10 29.77
CA PHE A 60 -81.58 -42.24 29.53
C PHE A 60 -82.11 -43.46 30.30
N HIS A 61 -82.62 -43.20 31.51
CA HIS A 61 -83.32 -44.19 32.33
C HIS A 61 -84.62 -44.60 31.63
N THR A 62 -84.54 -45.70 30.87
CA THR A 62 -85.58 -46.15 29.94
C THR A 62 -86.86 -46.57 30.67
N HIS A 63 -86.70 -47.20 31.85
CA HIS A 63 -87.79 -47.62 32.72
C HIS A 63 -88.58 -46.43 33.28
N ASP A 64 -87.90 -45.47 33.91
CA ASP A 64 -88.56 -44.31 34.54
C ASP A 64 -89.24 -43.39 33.53
N PHE A 65 -88.72 -43.33 32.30
CA PHE A 65 -89.38 -42.65 31.19
C PHE A 65 -90.66 -43.38 30.76
N TYR A 66 -90.60 -44.71 30.63
CA TYR A 66 -91.76 -45.54 30.31
C TYR A 66 -92.86 -45.44 31.38
N CYS A 67 -92.52 -45.55 32.67
CA CYS A 67 -93.48 -45.42 33.79
C CYS A 67 -94.12 -44.03 33.91
N LYS A 68 -93.53 -42.99 33.31
CA LYS A 68 -94.14 -41.65 33.20
C LYS A 68 -95.08 -41.57 31.99
N LEU A 69 -94.73 -42.20 30.86
CA LEU A 69 -95.57 -42.25 29.66
C LEU A 69 -96.82 -43.13 29.82
N GLU A 70 -96.72 -44.26 30.52
CA GLU A 70 -97.83 -45.19 30.76
C GLU A 70 -98.99 -44.55 31.55
N LYS A 71 -98.72 -43.49 32.32
CA LYS A 71 -99.74 -42.70 33.02
C LYS A 71 -100.53 -41.75 32.12
N GLN A 72 -100.09 -41.53 30.88
CA GLN A 72 -100.66 -40.55 29.94
C GLN A 72 -101.06 -41.15 28.59
N PHE A 73 -100.48 -42.30 28.21
CA PHE A 73 -100.69 -42.94 26.92
C PHE A 73 -100.89 -44.46 27.06
N PRO A 74 -101.67 -45.10 26.18
CA PRO A 74 -101.77 -46.55 26.12
C PRO A 74 -100.39 -47.23 26.00
N PRO A 75 -100.17 -48.40 26.64
CA PRO A 75 -98.90 -49.12 26.64
C PRO A 75 -98.17 -49.26 25.28
N PRO A 76 -98.84 -49.60 24.15
CA PRO A 76 -98.14 -49.71 22.86
C PRO A 76 -97.59 -48.36 22.35
N ILE A 77 -98.28 -47.25 22.66
CA ILE A 77 -97.85 -45.89 22.28
C ILE A 77 -96.70 -45.43 23.18
N ALA A 78 -96.79 -45.67 24.50
CA ALA A 78 -95.72 -45.38 25.44
C ALA A 78 -94.41 -46.13 25.08
N HIS A 79 -94.52 -47.42 24.73
CA HIS A 79 -93.37 -48.25 24.32
C HIS A 79 -92.76 -47.78 22.99
N SER A 80 -93.60 -47.44 22.00
CA SER A 80 -93.18 -46.85 20.73
C SER A 80 -92.39 -45.54 20.93
N LEU A 81 -92.95 -44.60 21.71
CA LEU A 81 -92.35 -43.30 21.95
C LEU A 81 -91.02 -43.40 22.72
N MET A 82 -90.95 -44.27 23.73
CA MET A 82 -89.70 -44.60 24.44
C MET A 82 -88.61 -45.13 23.48
N ARG A 83 -88.97 -46.04 22.57
CA ARG A 83 -87.99 -46.61 21.62
C ARG A 83 -87.51 -45.56 20.62
N ALA A 84 -88.40 -44.68 20.17
CA ALA A 84 -88.07 -43.56 19.28
C ALA A 84 -87.16 -42.52 19.95
N THR A 85 -87.45 -42.09 21.18
CA THR A 85 -86.60 -41.13 21.91
C THR A 85 -85.24 -41.72 22.24
N ARG A 86 -85.17 -43.00 22.66
CA ARG A 86 -83.90 -43.72 22.87
C ARG A 86 -83.07 -43.78 21.59
N ALA A 87 -83.67 -44.10 20.45
CA ALA A 87 -82.98 -44.15 19.16
C ALA A 87 -82.45 -42.77 18.75
N LEU A 88 -83.23 -41.70 18.94
CA LEU A 88 -82.81 -40.33 18.65
C LEU A 88 -81.65 -39.89 19.54
N LEU A 89 -81.70 -40.16 20.86
CA LEU A 89 -80.60 -39.87 21.79
C LEU A 89 -79.32 -40.61 21.39
N VAL A 90 -79.39 -41.91 21.14
CA VAL A 90 -78.21 -42.71 20.74
C VAL A 90 -77.62 -42.18 19.42
N HIS A 91 -78.44 -41.81 18.44
CA HIS A 91 -77.97 -41.22 17.18
C HIS A 91 -77.33 -39.84 17.37
N ARG A 92 -77.89 -38.96 18.23
CA ARG A 92 -77.32 -37.63 18.52
C ARG A 92 -76.04 -37.72 19.34
N ILE A 93 -76.01 -38.52 20.41
CA ILE A 93 -74.82 -38.75 21.23
C ILE A 93 -73.71 -39.41 20.40
N GLY A 94 -74.05 -40.42 19.59
CA GLY A 94 -73.10 -41.06 18.68
C GLY A 94 -72.52 -40.12 17.61
N ARG A 95 -73.24 -39.03 17.26
CA ARG A 95 -72.72 -37.96 16.41
C ARG A 95 -71.82 -37.01 17.21
N VAL A 96 -72.28 -36.50 18.36
CA VAL A 96 -71.47 -35.63 19.23
C VAL A 96 -70.16 -36.29 19.68
N ARG A 97 -70.11 -37.62 19.83
CA ARG A 97 -68.89 -38.37 20.15
C ARG A 97 -67.94 -38.61 18.95
N ARG A 98 -68.40 -38.39 17.71
CA ARG A 98 -67.54 -38.43 16.51
C ARG A 98 -67.07 -37.03 16.11
N ASP A 99 -67.94 -36.04 16.28
CA ASP A 99 -67.70 -34.65 15.89
C ASP A 99 -67.03 -33.86 17.04
N GLY A 100 -67.17 -34.33 18.28
CA GLY A 100 -66.53 -33.77 19.47
C GLY A 100 -65.19 -34.45 19.74
N LEU A 101 -64.16 -33.62 19.93
CA LEU A 101 -62.80 -34.04 20.27
C LEU A 101 -62.74 -34.59 21.71
N ASP A 102 -62.08 -35.72 21.93
CA ASP A 102 -61.84 -36.20 23.29
C ASP A 102 -60.83 -35.29 24.00
N ARG A 103 -60.93 -35.19 25.33
CA ARG A 103 -59.98 -34.43 26.15
C ARG A 103 -58.55 -34.96 25.95
N LYS A 104 -58.41 -36.28 25.84
CA LYS A 104 -57.13 -36.95 25.59
C LYS A 104 -56.48 -36.54 24.27
N ASP A 105 -57.27 -36.35 23.21
CA ASP A 105 -56.75 -35.91 21.91
C ASP A 105 -56.26 -34.45 21.97
N LEU A 106 -57.00 -33.58 22.67
CA LEU A 106 -56.60 -32.19 22.88
C LEU A 106 -55.34 -32.08 23.74
N ASP A 107 -55.24 -32.86 24.82
CA ASP A 107 -54.06 -32.91 25.69
C ASP A 107 -52.81 -33.45 24.94
N ASN A 108 -52.98 -34.46 24.08
CA ASN A 108 -51.91 -34.98 23.23
C ASN A 108 -51.45 -33.95 22.18
N GLN A 109 -52.38 -33.25 21.52
CA GLN A 109 -52.03 -32.17 20.59
C GLN A 109 -51.32 -31.01 21.29
N ALA A 110 -51.76 -30.64 22.51
CA ALA A 110 -51.09 -29.63 23.32
C ALA A 110 -49.67 -30.05 23.73
N TYR A 111 -49.45 -31.34 24.03
CA TYR A 111 -48.12 -31.88 24.29
C TYR A 111 -47.21 -31.80 23.06
N LEU A 112 -47.68 -32.25 21.89
CA LEU A 112 -46.93 -32.17 20.62
C LEU A 112 -46.58 -30.72 20.26
N PHE A 113 -47.51 -29.79 20.43
CA PHE A 113 -47.27 -28.36 20.19
C PHE A 113 -46.23 -27.79 21.18
N LYS A 114 -46.30 -28.17 22.46
CA LYS A 114 -45.30 -27.76 23.47
C LYS A 114 -43.91 -28.34 23.18
N ALA A 115 -43.84 -29.57 22.67
CA ALA A 115 -42.60 -30.19 22.22
C ALA A 115 -42.01 -29.44 21.01
N ALA A 116 -42.79 -29.20 19.96
CA ALA A 116 -42.37 -28.46 18.77
C ALA A 116 -41.94 -27.01 19.08
N MET A 117 -42.63 -26.31 19.99
CA MET A 117 -42.19 -24.99 20.48
C MET A 117 -40.86 -25.05 21.25
N SER A 118 -40.66 -26.11 22.05
CA SER A 118 -39.39 -26.31 22.77
C SER A 118 -38.25 -26.57 21.78
N GLU A 119 -38.47 -27.44 20.80
CA GLU A 119 -37.54 -27.75 19.72
C GLU A 119 -37.17 -26.48 18.95
N ALA A 120 -38.16 -25.74 18.41
CA ALA A 120 -37.93 -24.49 17.68
C ALA A 120 -37.17 -23.45 18.52
N ARG A 121 -37.47 -23.32 19.82
CA ARG A 121 -36.74 -22.41 20.71
C ARG A 121 -35.29 -22.84 20.92
N THR A 122 -35.02 -24.14 21.07
CA THR A 122 -33.65 -24.66 21.15
C THR A 122 -32.91 -24.50 19.83
N GLU A 123 -33.56 -24.73 18.71
CA GLU A 123 -32.98 -24.60 17.37
C GLU A 123 -32.58 -23.15 17.08
N ILE A 124 -33.48 -22.18 17.33
CA ILE A 124 -33.18 -20.74 17.20
C ILE A 124 -31.99 -20.37 18.08
N THR A 125 -32.00 -20.79 19.36
CA THR A 125 -30.91 -20.49 20.31
C THR A 125 -29.57 -21.06 19.83
N MET A 126 -29.57 -22.29 19.30
CA MET A 126 -28.36 -22.93 18.76
C MET A 126 -27.88 -22.29 17.46
N ARG A 127 -28.80 -21.93 16.55
CA ARG A 127 -28.50 -21.20 15.31
C ARG A 127 -27.85 -19.85 15.62
N THR A 128 -28.45 -19.03 16.49
CA THR A 128 -27.89 -17.73 16.90
C THR A 128 -26.54 -17.86 17.60
N ARG A 129 -26.34 -18.86 18.47
CA ARG A 129 -25.02 -19.13 19.08
C ARG A 129 -23.96 -19.50 18.04
N LYS A 130 -24.30 -20.36 17.08
CA LYS A 130 -23.41 -20.75 15.98
C LYS A 130 -23.04 -19.56 15.10
N GLU A 131 -24.01 -18.73 14.74
CA GLU A 131 -23.80 -17.50 13.96
C GLU A 131 -22.91 -16.51 14.72
N THR A 132 -23.18 -16.27 16.00
CA THR A 132 -22.34 -15.41 16.87
C THR A 132 -20.91 -15.92 16.95
N ALA A 133 -20.71 -17.24 17.13
CA ALA A 133 -19.39 -17.85 17.12
C ALA A 133 -18.69 -17.66 15.76
N SER A 134 -19.40 -17.86 14.64
CA SER A 134 -18.88 -17.64 13.29
C SER A 134 -18.45 -16.18 13.05
N ILE A 135 -19.27 -15.21 13.46
CA ILE A 135 -18.95 -13.78 13.35
C ILE A 135 -17.73 -13.43 14.20
N ASN A 136 -17.65 -13.94 15.44
CA ASN A 136 -16.50 -13.73 16.31
C ASN A 136 -15.21 -14.33 15.74
N THR A 137 -15.28 -15.53 15.13
CA THR A 137 -14.14 -16.15 14.45
C THR A 137 -13.70 -15.33 13.23
N ALA A 138 -14.63 -14.92 12.36
CA ALA A 138 -14.33 -14.10 11.19
C ALA A 138 -13.74 -12.73 11.57
N THR A 139 -14.30 -12.07 12.59
CA THR A 139 -13.78 -10.80 13.12
C THR A 139 -12.37 -10.97 13.70
N SER A 140 -12.09 -12.10 14.36
CA SER A 140 -10.76 -12.41 14.91
C SER A 140 -9.73 -12.73 13.82
N ALA A 141 -10.13 -13.37 12.72
CA ALA A 141 -9.29 -13.55 11.55
C ALA A 141 -8.96 -12.20 10.89
N LEU A 142 -9.98 -11.38 10.63
CA LEU A 142 -9.80 -10.04 10.03
C LEU A 142 -8.88 -9.13 10.88
N ARG A 143 -8.97 -9.18 12.21
CA ARG A 143 -8.04 -8.46 13.09
C ARG A 143 -6.59 -8.89 12.89
N ARG A 144 -6.32 -10.19 12.78
CA ARG A 144 -4.97 -10.73 12.51
C ARG A 144 -4.46 -10.35 11.13
N GLU A 145 -5.33 -10.28 10.13
CA GLU A 145 -4.99 -9.80 8.78
C GLU A 145 -4.62 -8.31 8.81
N VAL A 146 -5.37 -7.48 9.53
CA VAL A 146 -5.07 -6.05 9.72
C VAL A 146 -3.75 -5.86 10.49
N GLU A 147 -3.52 -6.61 11.58
CA GLU A 147 -2.26 -6.60 12.33
C GLU A 147 -1.08 -7.02 11.45
N SER A 148 -1.23 -8.08 10.66
CA SER A 148 -0.19 -8.52 9.71
C SER A 148 0.09 -7.49 8.62
N LEU A 149 -0.94 -6.85 8.08
CA LEU A 149 -0.81 -5.80 7.08
C LEU A 149 -0.14 -4.55 7.66
N GLN A 150 -0.47 -4.18 8.90
CA GLN A 150 0.18 -3.09 9.62
C GLN A 150 1.68 -3.37 9.82
N VAL A 151 2.06 -4.59 10.23
CA VAL A 151 3.47 -4.97 10.40
C VAL A 151 4.21 -4.89 9.05
N LYS A 152 3.64 -5.43 7.97
CA LYS A 152 4.23 -5.35 6.62
C LYS A 152 4.41 -3.92 6.15
N MET A 153 3.40 -3.06 6.33
CA MET A 153 3.50 -1.65 5.95
C MET A 153 4.58 -0.90 6.75
N GLN A 154 4.76 -1.21 8.03
CA GLN A 154 5.86 -0.63 8.83
C GLN A 154 7.24 -1.13 8.38
N GLU A 155 7.35 -2.41 8.01
CA GLU A 155 8.57 -3.00 7.43
C GLU A 155 8.90 -2.36 6.06
N GLU A 156 7.92 -2.23 5.17
CA GLU A 156 8.07 -1.57 3.86
C GLU A 156 8.47 -0.09 4.01
N ILE A 157 7.84 0.66 4.92
CA ILE A 157 8.22 2.05 5.22
C ILE A 157 9.65 2.13 5.79
N ALA A 158 10.04 1.21 6.68
CA ALA A 158 11.39 1.16 7.22
C ALA A 158 12.43 0.82 6.15
N ASN A 159 12.11 -0.12 5.25
CA ASN A 159 12.96 -0.50 4.13
C ASN A 159 13.11 0.65 3.12
N LEU A 160 12.01 1.27 2.68
CA LEU A 160 12.03 2.44 1.79
C LEU A 160 12.82 3.61 2.40
N LYS A 161 12.66 3.86 3.70
CA LYS A 161 13.45 4.88 4.41
C LYS A 161 14.95 4.54 4.40
N HIS A 162 15.31 3.27 4.59
CA HIS A 162 16.70 2.83 4.55
C HIS A 162 17.27 2.94 3.12
N GLU A 163 16.53 2.51 2.11
CA GLU A 163 16.89 2.59 0.70
C GLU A 163 17.13 4.05 0.27
N VAL A 164 16.20 4.97 0.59
CA VAL A 164 16.36 6.41 0.32
C VAL A 164 17.56 6.99 1.08
N GLN A 165 17.79 6.62 2.34
CA GLN A 165 18.96 7.09 3.09
C GLN A 165 20.27 6.60 2.44
N MET A 166 20.32 5.32 2.03
CA MET A 166 21.45 4.74 1.32
C MET A 166 21.69 5.40 -0.05
N GLU A 167 20.63 5.71 -0.81
CA GLU A 167 20.75 6.43 -2.07
C GLU A 167 21.27 7.86 -1.85
N VAL A 168 20.74 8.59 -0.88
CA VAL A 168 21.18 9.95 -0.54
C VAL A 168 22.64 9.96 -0.08
N ASP A 169 23.04 9.04 0.79
CA ASP A 169 24.43 8.93 1.24
C ASP A 169 25.37 8.51 0.11
N ASN A 170 24.92 7.61 -0.79
CA ASN A 170 25.67 7.25 -1.99
C ASN A 170 25.83 8.43 -2.94
N ARG A 171 24.77 9.20 -3.23
CA ARG A 171 24.81 10.41 -4.06
C ARG A 171 25.70 11.50 -3.47
N HIS A 172 25.65 11.69 -2.16
CA HIS A 172 26.51 12.64 -1.45
C HIS A 172 27.97 12.20 -1.44
N ASN A 173 28.25 10.88 -1.38
CA ASN A 173 29.59 10.33 -1.52
C ASN A 173 30.12 10.43 -2.98
N GLU A 174 29.29 10.14 -3.97
CA GLU A 174 29.55 10.33 -5.41
C GLU A 174 29.94 11.78 -5.69
N ALA A 175 29.10 12.75 -5.31
CA ALA A 175 29.41 14.18 -5.47
C ALA A 175 30.70 14.61 -4.74
N ARG A 176 31.01 14.03 -3.58
CA ARG A 176 32.29 14.28 -2.89
C ARG A 176 33.48 13.63 -3.59
N ALA A 177 33.30 12.51 -4.27
CA ALA A 177 34.33 11.88 -5.08
C ALA A 177 34.61 12.73 -6.32
N ASP A 178 33.57 13.22 -7.01
CA ASP A 178 33.68 14.12 -8.16
C ASP A 178 34.44 15.41 -7.80
N ILE A 179 34.08 16.06 -6.68
CA ILE A 179 34.78 17.27 -6.21
C ILE A 179 36.26 16.99 -5.94
N LYS A 180 36.60 15.84 -5.33
CA LYS A 180 37.99 15.44 -5.11
C LYS A 180 38.73 15.16 -6.42
N GLN A 181 38.07 14.51 -7.38
CA GLN A 181 38.64 14.24 -8.71
C GLN A 181 38.91 15.54 -9.47
N GLN A 182 38.01 16.53 -9.39
CA GLN A 182 38.22 17.87 -9.94
C GLN A 182 39.37 18.59 -9.24
N ALA A 183 39.49 18.51 -7.91
CA ALA A 183 40.62 19.10 -7.17
C ALA A 183 41.97 18.49 -7.61
N ILE A 184 42.06 17.16 -7.72
CA ILE A 184 43.25 16.46 -8.21
C ILE A 184 43.59 16.87 -9.65
N ALA A 185 42.59 17.04 -10.53
CA ALA A 185 42.80 17.50 -11.90
C ALA A 185 43.34 18.94 -11.94
N ILE A 186 42.85 19.84 -11.07
CA ILE A 186 43.37 21.20 -10.93
C ILE A 186 44.82 21.20 -10.43
N GLU A 187 45.14 20.36 -9.44
CA GLU A 187 46.51 20.21 -8.92
C GLU A 187 47.49 19.66 -9.97
N ASP A 188 47.07 18.67 -10.78
CA ASP A 188 47.89 18.16 -11.89
C ASP A 188 48.14 19.23 -12.97
N VAL A 189 47.10 19.99 -13.36
CA VAL A 189 47.25 21.11 -14.30
C VAL A 189 48.20 22.18 -13.75
N LEU A 190 48.08 22.52 -12.46
CA LEU A 190 48.97 23.48 -11.79
C LEU A 190 50.42 22.98 -11.77
N ASN A 191 50.64 21.71 -11.40
CA ASN A 191 51.97 21.09 -11.38
C ASN A 191 52.61 21.09 -12.77
N ARG A 192 51.86 20.71 -13.81
CA ARG A 192 52.31 20.76 -15.22
C ARG A 192 52.65 22.19 -15.66
N ALA A 193 51.87 23.18 -15.26
CA ALA A 193 52.14 24.59 -15.57
C ALA A 193 53.43 25.09 -14.88
N ILE A 194 53.67 24.70 -13.62
CA ILE A 194 54.90 25.04 -12.88
C ILE A 194 56.13 24.40 -13.53
N ILE A 195 56.05 23.12 -13.89
CA ILE A 195 57.15 22.40 -14.58
C ILE A 195 57.41 23.04 -15.95
N GLY A 196 56.38 23.27 -16.76
CA GLY A 196 56.52 23.90 -18.07
C GLY A 196 57.07 25.33 -18.02
N LEU A 197 56.75 26.11 -16.98
CA LEU A 197 57.36 27.41 -16.74
C LEU A 197 58.86 27.29 -16.40
N GLY A 198 59.24 26.23 -15.66
CA GLY A 198 60.63 25.86 -15.42
C GLY A 198 61.39 25.52 -16.71
N ASP A 199 60.80 24.69 -17.58
CA ASP A 199 61.38 24.31 -18.86
C ASP A 199 61.56 25.52 -19.80
N VAL A 200 60.54 26.36 -19.94
CA VAL A 200 60.61 27.60 -20.74
C VAL A 200 61.70 28.54 -20.20
N ARG A 201 61.82 28.68 -18.88
CA ARG A 201 62.88 29.47 -18.26
C ARG A 201 64.27 28.89 -18.53
N ALA A 202 64.43 27.56 -18.40
CA ALA A 202 65.69 26.88 -18.67
C ALA A 202 66.11 27.02 -20.15
N GLU A 203 65.15 26.95 -21.08
CA GLU A 203 65.42 27.18 -22.51
C GLU A 203 65.76 28.65 -22.80
N ILE A 204 65.12 29.63 -22.14
CA ILE A 204 65.54 31.04 -22.21
C ILE A 204 66.98 31.23 -21.71
N GLU A 205 67.34 30.59 -20.59
CA GLU A 205 68.71 30.64 -20.07
C GLU A 205 69.71 29.97 -21.02
N ARG A 206 69.34 28.83 -21.63
CA ARG A 206 70.12 28.15 -22.67
C ARG A 206 70.33 29.02 -23.91
N VAL A 207 69.28 29.66 -24.43
CA VAL A 207 69.35 30.58 -25.58
C VAL A 207 70.22 31.79 -25.26
N LYS A 208 70.15 32.34 -24.04
CA LYS A 208 71.07 33.40 -23.58
C LYS A 208 72.53 32.93 -23.58
N TRP A 209 72.81 31.72 -23.08
CA TRP A 209 74.16 31.15 -23.08
C TRP A 209 74.69 30.88 -24.49
N ASP A 210 73.86 30.37 -25.40
CA ASP A 210 74.26 30.12 -26.78
C ASP A 210 74.47 31.43 -27.56
N ASN A 211 73.58 32.41 -27.40
CA ASN A 211 73.76 33.74 -27.98
C ASN A 211 75.05 34.41 -27.48
N MET A 212 75.34 34.34 -26.16
CA MET A 212 76.60 34.83 -25.59
C MET A 212 77.82 34.15 -26.24
N ARG A 213 77.80 32.82 -26.38
CA ARG A 213 78.87 32.07 -27.07
C ARG A 213 79.05 32.51 -28.51
N ARG A 214 77.96 32.62 -29.29
CA ARG A 214 77.97 33.10 -30.68
C ARG A 214 78.53 34.52 -30.79
N THR A 215 78.11 35.44 -29.91
CA THR A 215 78.61 36.82 -29.87
C THR A 215 80.10 36.87 -29.54
N VAL A 216 80.57 36.12 -28.54
CA VAL A 216 82.00 36.05 -28.17
C VAL A 216 82.83 35.47 -29.33
N THR A 217 82.37 34.39 -29.97
CA THR A 217 83.06 33.80 -31.14
C THR A 217 83.09 34.76 -32.32
N GLY A 218 81.98 35.43 -32.63
CA GLY A 218 81.90 36.44 -33.68
C GLY A 218 82.85 37.62 -33.43
N LEU A 219 82.87 38.15 -32.21
CA LEU A 219 83.78 39.23 -31.82
C LEU A 219 85.24 38.80 -31.92
N ALA A 220 85.59 37.59 -31.47
CA ALA A 220 86.94 37.04 -31.61
C ALA A 220 87.36 36.91 -33.08
N SER A 221 86.47 36.42 -33.96
CA SER A 221 86.74 36.36 -35.40
C SER A 221 86.91 37.74 -36.05
N PHE A 222 86.14 38.73 -35.62
CA PHE A 222 86.21 40.10 -36.12
C PHE A 222 87.54 40.78 -35.71
N ILE A 223 87.98 40.57 -34.47
CA ILE A 223 89.30 41.03 -33.99
C ILE A 223 90.43 40.39 -34.81
N LEU A 224 90.39 39.06 -35.00
CA LEU A 224 91.41 38.34 -35.77
C LEU A 224 91.47 38.83 -37.22
N PHE A 225 90.32 39.00 -37.87
CA PHE A 225 90.23 39.56 -39.23
C PHE A 225 90.78 40.98 -39.31
N THR A 226 90.50 41.82 -38.31
CA THR A 226 91.00 43.20 -38.24
C THR A 226 92.53 43.24 -38.11
N ILE A 227 93.13 42.34 -37.31
CA ILE A 227 94.59 42.22 -37.18
C ILE A 227 95.22 41.84 -38.52
N ILE A 228 94.71 40.81 -39.20
CA ILE A 228 95.20 40.37 -40.52
C ILE A 228 95.07 41.49 -41.56
N PHE A 229 93.93 42.18 -41.59
CA PHE A 229 93.70 43.30 -42.50
C PHE A 229 94.61 44.52 -42.22
N MET A 230 95.05 44.71 -40.97
CA MET A 230 95.97 45.78 -40.59
C MET A 230 97.44 45.42 -40.88
N GLU A 231 97.81 44.14 -40.79
CA GLU A 231 99.11 43.59 -41.21
C GLU A 231 99.33 43.77 -42.73
N LEU A 232 98.25 43.63 -43.52
CA LEU A 232 98.22 43.89 -44.96
C LEU A 232 98.36 45.39 -45.37
N ARG A 233 98.71 46.31 -44.44
CA ARG A 233 98.97 47.72 -44.75
C ARG A 233 100.45 48.11 -44.55
N PRO A 234 101.23 48.34 -45.63
CA PRO A 234 102.62 48.78 -45.51
C PRO A 234 102.71 50.19 -44.89
N LYS A 235 103.70 50.40 -44.01
CA LYS A 235 103.81 51.56 -43.12
C LYS A 235 104.83 52.60 -43.63
N PRO A 236 104.49 53.90 -43.75
CA PRO A 236 105.42 54.95 -44.21
C PRO A 236 106.35 55.50 -43.10
N PRO A 237 107.52 56.09 -43.46
CA PRO A 237 108.56 56.58 -42.53
C PRO A 237 108.38 58.04 -42.03
N PRO A 238 109.12 58.46 -40.97
CA PRO A 238 108.86 59.70 -40.20
C PRO A 238 109.62 60.99 -40.64
N PRO A 239 109.28 62.18 -40.11
CA PRO A 239 109.61 63.50 -40.71
C PRO A 239 110.61 64.39 -39.92
N PRO A 240 111.08 65.51 -40.52
CA PRO A 240 111.69 66.65 -39.82
C PRO A 240 110.92 68.00 -39.93
N VAL A 241 111.34 68.97 -39.12
CA VAL A 241 110.80 70.34 -38.82
C VAL A 241 111.80 71.45 -39.28
N PRO A 242 111.59 72.79 -39.13
CA PRO A 242 110.39 73.67 -39.27
C PRO A 242 110.65 75.11 -39.87
N GLN A 243 109.58 75.94 -40.02
CA GLN A 243 109.54 77.44 -40.14
C GLN A 243 110.01 78.11 -41.47
N PRO A 244 109.68 79.41 -41.80
CA PRO A 244 108.95 80.46 -41.05
C PRO A 244 107.78 81.19 -41.80
N ASN A 245 107.20 82.22 -41.15
CA ASN A 245 106.01 83.04 -41.51
C ASN A 245 106.09 83.88 -42.81
N PHE A 246 104.94 84.34 -43.32
CA PHE A 246 104.55 85.78 -43.41
C PHE A 246 103.04 85.99 -43.72
N THR A 247 102.44 87.04 -43.15
CA THR A 247 101.06 87.56 -43.31
C THR A 247 101.01 88.65 -44.42
N PRO A 248 99.85 89.18 -44.93
CA PRO A 248 98.59 89.44 -44.19
C PRO A 248 97.20 89.39 -44.90
N LYS A 249 96.18 89.55 -44.04
CA LYS A 249 94.76 89.97 -44.25
C LYS A 249 94.62 91.26 -45.08
N PRO A 250 93.46 91.55 -45.74
CA PRO A 250 92.21 91.98 -45.06
C PRO A 250 90.89 91.50 -45.71
N SER A 251 89.68 91.78 -45.20
CA SER A 251 89.17 92.00 -43.83
C SER A 251 87.65 92.29 -43.90
N MET A 252 86.89 91.89 -42.87
CA MET A 252 85.66 92.58 -42.41
C MET A 252 84.38 92.52 -43.30
N ARG A 253 83.14 92.56 -42.78
CA ARG A 253 82.66 92.70 -41.38
C ARG A 253 81.14 92.46 -41.23
N SER A 254 80.78 91.63 -40.23
CA SER A 254 79.69 91.72 -39.22
C SER A 254 78.28 92.25 -39.56
N MET A 255 77.25 92.12 -38.73
CA MET A 255 77.05 91.52 -37.40
C MET A 255 75.58 91.06 -37.36
N GLY A 256 75.24 89.86 -36.85
CA GLY A 256 74.69 89.73 -35.49
C GLY A 256 73.15 89.69 -35.51
N ILE A 257 72.43 89.35 -34.42
CA ILE A 257 72.81 88.74 -33.13
C ILE A 257 71.55 88.02 -32.59
N ASN A 258 71.74 86.81 -32.04
CA ASN A 258 70.76 86.05 -31.26
C ASN A 258 69.61 85.44 -32.12
N ILE A 259 68.42 85.12 -31.58
CA ILE A 259 68.03 84.81 -30.17
C ILE A 259 66.84 83.83 -30.16
N ASP A 260 66.82 83.02 -29.10
CA ASP A 260 65.69 82.42 -28.37
C ASP A 260 64.57 81.63 -29.12
N GLU A 261 64.64 80.32 -28.90
CA GLU A 261 63.67 79.57 -28.07
C GLU A 261 62.45 78.86 -28.70
N MET A 262 62.14 77.71 -28.07
CA MET A 262 60.92 76.89 -28.09
C MET A 262 60.49 76.08 -29.33
N SER A 263 60.70 74.77 -29.18
CA SER A 263 59.90 73.65 -29.69
C SER A 263 58.85 73.25 -28.61
N PRO A 264 57.82 72.41 -28.84
CA PRO A 264 57.24 71.85 -30.08
C PRO A 264 55.75 72.22 -30.26
N ASP A 265 55.13 71.72 -31.32
CA ASP A 265 53.67 71.71 -31.54
C ASP A 265 53.29 70.48 -32.42
N PRO A 266 52.01 70.06 -32.59
CA PRO A 266 51.27 69.30 -31.59
C PRO A 266 50.55 68.04 -32.16
N GLU A 267 49.57 67.54 -31.39
CA GLU A 267 48.49 66.62 -31.81
C GLU A 267 48.88 65.14 -32.10
N ARG A 268 48.00 64.14 -31.91
CA ARG A 268 46.54 64.20 -31.69
C ARG A 268 45.99 63.10 -30.78
N GLU A 269 44.82 63.43 -30.25
CA GLU A 269 43.80 62.69 -29.51
C GLU A 269 43.51 61.23 -29.94
N GLY A 270 42.92 60.47 -29.03
CA GLY A 270 42.40 59.12 -29.26
C GLY A 270 41.58 58.60 -28.07
N LEU A 271 40.44 59.25 -27.81
CA LEU A 271 39.42 58.74 -26.88
C LEU A 271 38.81 57.43 -27.41
N GLU A 272 38.61 56.44 -26.56
CA GLU A 272 37.31 55.76 -26.54
C GLU A 272 36.94 55.26 -25.14
N ASN A 273 35.63 55.21 -24.88
CA ASN A 273 35.00 54.93 -23.60
C ASN A 273 34.47 53.48 -23.58
N SER A 274 33.90 53.10 -22.43
CA SER A 274 32.96 51.98 -22.31
C SER A 274 33.58 50.58 -22.49
N GLU A 275 32.99 49.50 -22.00
CA GLU A 275 31.67 49.37 -21.37
C GLU A 275 31.69 48.35 -20.22
N TYR A 276 30.61 48.38 -19.43
CA TYR A 276 30.21 47.35 -18.49
C TYR A 276 30.12 45.96 -19.15
N VAL A 277 30.22 44.89 -18.35
CA VAL A 277 29.10 43.95 -18.10
C VAL A 277 29.54 42.84 -17.14
N THR A 278 28.76 42.73 -16.07
CA THR A 278 28.35 41.55 -15.28
C THR A 278 29.24 40.30 -15.22
#